data_AF-A0A0G3M8Z8-F1
#
_entry.id   AF-A0A0G3M8Z8-F1
#
_cell.length_a   1.000
_cell.length_b   1.000
_cell.length_c   1.000
_cell.angle_alpha   90.00
_cell.angle_beta   90.00
_cell.angle_gamma   90.00
#
_symmetry.space_group_name_H-M   'P 1'
#
loop_
_entity.id
_entity.type
_entity.pdbx_description
1 polymer ?
#
loop_
_entity_poly.entity_id
_entity_poly.type
_entity_poly.pdbx_seq_one_letter_code
_entity_poly.pdbx_strand_id
1 'polypeptide(L)'
;MDRILFKQIKIINMATLKKLMTLLSKEGLLEQRADIIKEWTCGRTTSAKELTPAEITAMCFVLEKDSQETLDKKRKRVIAAIFGLFNKMNKPATIEYVKGIACRAAKVDSFNKISSTRLDSLYNAFLTAKKDLEYSKRLVEGYIFEQTNYN
;
A
#
# COMPACT_ATOMS: atom_id res chain seq x y z
N MET A 1 -21.05 17.13 38.73
CA MET A 1 -20.20 16.52 37.68
C MET A 1 -18.75 16.68 38.13
N ASP A 2 -18.03 15.57 38.32
CA ASP A 2 -16.76 15.54 39.08
C ASP A 2 -15.55 16.08 38.30
N ARG A 3 -14.66 16.83 38.96
CA ARG A 3 -13.44 17.43 38.34
C ARG A 3 -12.51 16.39 37.73
N ILE A 4 -12.48 15.19 38.31
CA ILE A 4 -11.68 14.05 37.85
C ILE A 4 -12.20 13.54 36.51
N LEU A 5 -13.53 13.41 36.38
CA LEU A 5 -14.19 12.95 35.15
C LEU A 5 -13.92 13.93 33.99
N PHE A 6 -14.00 15.24 34.24
CA PHE A 6 -13.71 16.27 33.24
C PHE A 6 -12.26 16.25 32.75
N LYS A 7 -11.30 16.02 33.67
CA LYS A 7 -9.88 15.90 33.32
C LYS A 7 -9.60 14.65 32.50
N GLN A 8 -10.21 13.52 32.87
CA GLN A 8 -10.10 12.26 32.13
C GLN A 8 -10.67 12.39 30.70
N ILE A 9 -11.85 12.97 30.55
CA ILE A 9 -12.50 13.21 29.24
C ILE A 9 -11.61 14.11 28.35
N LYS A 10 -11.04 15.19 28.91
CA LYS A 10 -10.17 16.10 28.16
C LYS A 10 -8.86 15.43 27.69
N ILE A 11 -8.30 14.52 28.50
CA ILE A 11 -7.11 13.73 28.15
C ILE A 11 -7.42 12.74 27.02
N ILE A 12 -8.55 12.02 27.12
CA ILE A 12 -9.00 11.07 26.08
C ILE A 12 -9.21 11.80 24.74
N ASN A 13 -9.83 12.98 24.76
CA ASN A 13 -10.07 13.80 23.57
C ASN A 13 -8.77 14.32 22.91
N MET A 14 -7.75 14.62 23.72
CA MET A 14 -6.44 15.06 23.20
C MET A 14 -5.64 13.91 22.57
N ALA A 15 -5.74 12.70 23.13
CA ALA A 15 -5.07 11.51 22.58
C ALA A 15 -5.65 11.09 21.23
N THR A 16 -6.98 11.12 21.06
CA THR A 16 -7.66 10.77 19.81
C THR A 16 -7.43 11.81 18.71
N LEU A 17 -7.46 13.10 19.05
CA LEU A 17 -7.15 14.17 18.09
C LEU A 17 -5.71 14.06 17.56
N LYS A 18 -4.75 13.77 18.44
CA LYS A 18 -3.36 13.56 18.04
C LYS A 18 -3.23 12.40 17.05
N LYS A 19 -3.92 11.27 17.31
CA LYS A 19 -3.94 10.12 16.39
C LYS A 19 -4.45 10.52 15.00
N LEU A 20 -5.58 11.24 14.92
CA LEU A 20 -6.13 11.70 13.65
C LEU A 20 -5.13 12.56 12.86
N MET A 21 -4.48 13.52 13.53
CA MET A 21 -3.48 14.38 12.89
C MET A 21 -2.27 13.60 12.38
N THR A 22 -1.82 12.60 13.14
CA THR A 22 -0.75 11.70 12.70
C THR A 22 -1.15 10.88 11.48
N LEU A 23 -2.38 10.36 11.42
CA LEU A 23 -2.88 9.62 10.26
C LEU A 23 -3.00 10.50 9.02
N LEU A 24 -3.59 11.69 9.16
CA LEU A 24 -3.67 12.66 8.05
C LEU A 24 -2.29 13.04 7.53
N SER A 25 -1.30 13.21 8.41
CA SER A 25 0.09 13.45 8.02
C SER A 25 0.68 12.28 7.25
N LYS A 26 0.45 11.06 7.72
CA LYS A 26 0.98 9.84 7.10
C LYS A 26 0.41 9.63 5.70
N GLU A 27 -0.85 9.97 5.49
CA GLU A 27 -1.53 9.87 4.19
C GLU A 27 -1.31 11.10 3.29
N GLY A 28 -0.57 12.11 3.76
CA GLY A 28 -0.29 13.34 2.98
C GLY A 28 -1.48 14.31 2.86
N LEU A 29 -2.47 14.19 3.74
CA LEU A 29 -3.75 14.92 3.70
C LEU A 29 -3.79 16.15 4.63
N LEU A 30 -2.65 16.58 5.20
CA LEU A 30 -2.61 17.69 6.16
C LEU A 30 -3.08 19.02 5.56
N GLU A 31 -2.68 19.33 4.33
CA GLU A 31 -3.06 20.59 3.64
C GLU A 31 -4.57 20.64 3.36
N GLN A 32 -5.18 19.50 3.03
CA GLN A 32 -6.61 19.37 2.72
C GLN A 32 -7.46 19.09 3.97
N ARG A 33 -6.85 19.11 5.16
CA ARG A 33 -7.51 18.73 6.42
C ARG A 33 -8.81 19.50 6.65
N ALA A 34 -8.81 20.82 6.40
CA ALA A 34 -9.98 21.66 6.64
C ALA A 34 -11.17 21.23 5.77
N ASP A 35 -10.92 20.92 4.50
CA ASP A 35 -11.94 20.48 3.56
C ASP A 35 -12.46 19.08 3.90
N ILE A 36 -11.56 18.15 4.25
CA ILE A 36 -11.93 16.80 4.70
C ILE A 36 -12.83 16.85 5.93
N ILE A 37 -12.49 17.69 6.92
CA ILE A 37 -13.29 17.85 8.13
C ILE A 37 -14.65 18.47 7.81
N LYS A 38 -14.69 19.45 6.90
CA LYS A 38 -15.93 20.07 6.45
C LYS A 38 -16.83 19.05 5.77
N GLU A 39 -16.31 18.27 4.84
CA GLU A 39 -17.05 17.21 4.16
C GLU A 39 -17.56 16.16 5.14
N TRP A 40 -16.69 15.67 6.02
CA TRP A 40 -17.02 14.65 7.03
C TRP A 40 -18.13 15.10 7.99
N THR A 41 -18.11 16.37 8.39
CA THR A 41 -19.09 16.94 9.33
C THR A 41 -20.29 17.57 8.62
N CYS A 42 -20.47 17.30 7.32
CA CYS A 42 -21.53 17.87 6.48
C CYS A 42 -21.61 19.40 6.57
N GLY A 43 -20.47 20.08 6.61
CA GLY A 43 -20.34 21.54 6.65
C GLY A 43 -20.34 22.16 8.04
N ARG A 44 -20.50 21.38 9.11
CA ARG A 44 -20.60 21.89 10.49
C ARG A 44 -19.34 22.62 10.94
N THR A 45 -18.15 22.12 10.61
CA THR A 45 -16.89 22.75 11.01
C THR A 45 -15.76 22.42 10.04
N THR A 46 -14.73 23.25 10.02
CA THR A 46 -13.42 22.99 9.38
C THR A 46 -12.32 22.71 10.41
N SER A 47 -12.63 22.88 11.70
CA SER A 47 -11.69 22.82 12.80
C SER A 47 -11.63 21.43 13.41
N ALA A 48 -10.45 20.81 13.41
CA ALA A 48 -10.24 19.51 14.05
C ALA A 48 -10.51 19.54 15.57
N LYS A 49 -10.48 20.73 16.19
CA LYS A 49 -10.77 20.90 17.62
C LYS A 49 -12.28 20.87 17.94
N GLU A 50 -13.13 21.04 16.94
CA GLU A 50 -14.59 21.04 17.05
C GLU A 50 -15.21 19.68 16.69
N LEU A 51 -14.37 18.68 16.41
CA LEU A 51 -14.80 17.30 16.24
C LEU A 51 -15.14 16.65 17.57
N THR A 52 -16.22 15.88 17.58
CA THR A 52 -16.59 15.02 18.70
C THR A 52 -15.66 13.80 18.75
N PRO A 53 -15.49 13.16 19.92
CA PRO A 53 -14.64 11.97 20.04
C PRO A 53 -15.11 10.81 19.16
N ALA A 54 -16.42 10.68 18.94
CA ALA A 54 -17.00 9.67 18.06
C ALA A 54 -16.63 9.91 16.59
N GLU A 55 -16.71 11.17 16.12
CA GLU A 55 -16.30 11.54 14.76
C GLU A 55 -14.80 11.30 14.55
N ILE A 56 -13.96 11.72 15.50
CA ILE A 56 -12.50 11.48 15.42
C ILE A 56 -12.21 9.97 15.32
N THR A 57 -12.89 9.16 16.13
CA THR A 57 -12.70 7.70 16.13
C THR A 57 -13.14 7.09 14.79
N ALA A 58 -14.29 7.51 14.26
CA ALA A 58 -14.79 7.03 12.98
C ALA A 58 -13.90 7.45 11.81
N MET A 59 -13.41 8.70 11.79
CA MET A 59 -12.44 9.17 10.79
C MET A 59 -11.14 8.36 10.83
N CYS A 60 -10.59 8.14 12.03
CA CYS A 60 -9.39 7.33 12.19
C CYS A 60 -9.60 5.91 11.64
N PHE A 61 -10.75 5.30 11.92
CA PHE A 61 -11.09 3.96 11.45
C PHE A 61 -11.13 3.89 9.92
N VAL A 62 -11.79 4.85 9.26
CA VAL A 62 -11.85 4.91 7.79
C VAL A 62 -10.46 5.11 7.18
N LEU A 63 -9.68 6.06 7.69
CA LEU A 63 -8.31 6.30 7.21
C LEU A 63 -7.41 5.07 7.35
N GLU A 64 -7.50 4.36 8.47
CA GLU A 64 -6.74 3.11 8.70
C GLU A 64 -7.18 2.00 7.74
N LYS A 65 -8.49 1.88 7.50
CA LYS A 65 -9.05 0.92 6.55
C LYS A 65 -8.55 1.20 5.13
N ASP A 66 -8.62 2.44 4.67
CA ASP A 66 -8.18 2.83 3.33
C ASP A 66 -6.67 2.63 3.15
N SER A 67 -5.87 2.95 4.17
CA SER A 67 -4.42 2.68 4.21
C SER A 67 -4.14 1.17 4.08
N GLN A 68 -4.94 0.33 4.73
CA GLN A 68 -4.80 -1.13 4.63
C GLN A 68 -5.25 -1.66 3.26
N GLU A 69 -6.32 -1.14 2.67
CA GLU A 69 -6.80 -1.52 1.34
C GLU A 69 -5.79 -1.14 0.25
N THR A 70 -5.18 0.05 0.36
CA THR A 70 -4.12 0.47 -0.59
C THR A 70 -2.89 -0.43 -0.47
N LEU A 71 -2.47 -0.81 0.74
CA LEU A 71 -1.40 -1.79 0.95
C LEU A 71 -1.75 -3.17 0.38
N ASP A 72 -2.99 -3.65 0.56
CA ASP A 72 -3.44 -4.93 0.01
C ASP A 72 -3.42 -4.93 -1.53
N LYS A 73 -3.85 -3.83 -2.16
CA LYS A 73 -3.72 -3.64 -3.62
C LYS A 73 -2.25 -3.75 -4.07
N LYS A 74 -1.32 -3.10 -3.36
CA LYS A 74 0.13 -3.20 -3.68
C LYS A 74 0.65 -4.62 -3.53
N ARG A 75 0.27 -5.32 -2.45
CA ARG A 75 0.61 -6.72 -2.20
C ARG A 75 0.15 -7.64 -3.34
N LYS A 76 -1.11 -7.52 -3.76
CA LYS A 76 -1.68 -8.27 -4.89
C LYS A 76 -0.96 -7.99 -6.20
N ARG A 77 -0.60 -6.73 -6.46
CA ARG A 77 0.18 -6.34 -7.66
C ARG A 77 1.57 -6.97 -7.70
N VAL A 78 2.28 -7.02 -6.57
CA VAL A 78 3.59 -7.70 -6.49
C VAL A 78 3.45 -9.19 -6.81
N ILE A 79 2.45 -9.85 -6.20
CA ILE A 79 2.17 -11.27 -6.48
C ILE A 79 1.91 -11.49 -7.96
N ALA A 80 1.04 -10.67 -8.57
CA ALA A 80 0.73 -10.76 -10.00
C ALA A 80 1.96 -10.51 -10.90
N ALA A 81 2.83 -9.57 -10.54
CA ALA A 81 4.05 -9.29 -11.30
C ALA A 81 5.02 -10.48 -11.28
N ILE A 82 5.21 -11.11 -10.11
CA ILE A 82 6.06 -12.29 -9.98
C ILE A 82 5.46 -13.46 -10.76
N PHE A 83 4.16 -13.75 -10.60
CA PHE A 83 3.49 -14.76 -11.41
C PHE A 83 3.64 -14.49 -12.91
N GLY A 84 3.48 -13.24 -13.34
CA GLY A 84 3.65 -12.85 -14.74
C GLY A 84 5.04 -13.16 -15.30
N LEU A 85 6.10 -13.02 -14.49
CA LEU A 85 7.46 -13.41 -14.85
C LEU A 85 7.61 -14.94 -14.95
N PHE A 86 7.08 -15.67 -13.96
CA PHE A 86 7.14 -17.15 -13.94
C PHE A 86 6.37 -17.80 -15.09
N ASN A 87 5.22 -17.26 -15.43
CA ASN A 87 4.43 -17.70 -16.59
C ASN A 87 5.22 -17.52 -17.89
N LYS A 88 5.99 -16.42 -18.05
CA LYS A 88 6.83 -16.19 -19.23
C LYS A 88 8.00 -17.17 -19.33
N MET A 89 8.48 -17.68 -18.19
CA MET A 89 9.48 -18.74 -18.12
C MET A 89 8.88 -20.15 -18.27
N ASN A 90 7.56 -20.27 -18.49
CA ASN A 90 6.83 -21.55 -18.48
C ASN A 90 7.06 -22.37 -17.19
N LYS A 91 7.26 -21.69 -16.05
CA LYS A 91 7.46 -22.33 -14.74
C LYS A 91 6.21 -22.13 -13.88
N PRO A 92 5.45 -23.19 -13.57
CA PRO A 92 4.34 -23.06 -12.62
C PRO A 92 4.90 -22.70 -11.24
N ALA A 93 4.22 -21.80 -10.54
CA ALA A 93 4.58 -21.38 -9.20
C ALA A 93 3.35 -21.46 -8.29
N THR A 94 3.54 -21.74 -7.00
CA THR A 94 2.48 -21.63 -6.00
C THR A 94 2.49 -20.24 -5.36
N ILE A 95 1.38 -19.84 -4.74
CA ILE A 95 1.30 -18.54 -4.07
C ILE A 95 2.26 -18.44 -2.88
N GLU A 96 2.50 -19.53 -2.16
CA GLU A 96 3.47 -19.62 -1.07
C GLU A 96 4.89 -19.39 -1.59
N TYR A 97 5.22 -19.99 -2.73
CA TYR A 97 6.53 -19.83 -3.35
C TYR A 97 6.76 -18.40 -3.82
N VAL A 98 5.76 -17.78 -4.46
CA VAL A 98 5.80 -16.37 -4.88
C VAL A 98 5.97 -15.43 -3.69
N LYS A 99 5.20 -15.65 -2.61
CA LYS A 99 5.36 -14.89 -1.35
C LYS A 99 6.77 -15.06 -0.79
N GLY A 100 7.32 -16.28 -0.80
CA GLY A 100 8.68 -16.55 -0.35
C GLY A 100 9.76 -15.84 -1.17
N ILE A 101 9.56 -15.68 -2.48
CA ILE A 101 10.45 -14.86 -3.33
C ILE A 101 10.38 -13.39 -2.90
N ALA A 102 9.17 -12.85 -2.77
CA ALA A 102 8.99 -11.45 -2.37
C ALA A 102 9.60 -11.18 -0.99
N CYS A 103 9.41 -12.07 -0.02
CA CYS A 103 10.02 -11.99 1.32
C CYS A 103 11.56 -11.97 1.26
N ARG A 104 12.17 -12.89 0.50
CA ARG A 104 13.63 -12.93 0.30
C ARG A 104 14.16 -11.65 -0.35
N ALA A 105 13.47 -11.16 -1.37
CA ALA A 105 13.83 -9.91 -2.04
C ALA A 105 13.66 -8.68 -1.13
N ALA A 106 12.70 -8.72 -0.21
CA ALA A 106 12.46 -7.66 0.77
C ALA A 106 13.30 -7.79 2.05
N LYS A 107 14.01 -8.91 2.26
CA LYS A 107 14.74 -9.24 3.50
C LYS A 107 13.83 -9.22 4.75
N VAL A 108 12.63 -9.79 4.61
CA VAL A 108 11.67 -9.95 5.73
C VAL A 108 11.21 -11.40 5.84
N ASP A 109 10.72 -11.78 7.01
CA ASP A 109 10.21 -13.12 7.34
C ASP A 109 8.77 -13.35 6.85
N SER A 110 7.95 -12.29 6.82
CA SER A 110 6.55 -12.38 6.42
C SER A 110 6.18 -11.37 5.33
N PHE A 111 5.38 -11.82 4.37
CA PHE A 111 4.93 -11.00 3.25
C PHE A 111 4.13 -9.76 3.69
N ASN A 112 3.39 -9.89 4.80
CA ASN A 112 2.60 -8.78 5.34
C ASN A 112 3.47 -7.68 5.97
N LYS A 113 4.72 -8.00 6.33
CA LYS A 113 5.68 -7.04 6.91
C LYS A 113 6.45 -6.23 5.85
N ILE A 114 6.28 -6.52 4.55
CA ILE A 114 6.88 -5.71 3.50
C ILE A 114 6.27 -4.31 3.51
N SER A 115 7.11 -3.28 3.59
CA SER A 115 6.66 -1.88 3.60
C SER A 115 6.07 -1.44 2.25
N SER A 116 5.22 -0.42 2.27
CA SER A 116 4.57 0.15 1.07
C SER A 116 5.59 0.49 -0.03
N THR A 117 6.64 1.24 0.33
CA THR A 117 7.72 1.62 -0.58
C THR A 117 8.48 0.42 -1.14
N ARG A 118 8.68 -0.62 -0.31
CA ARG A 118 9.37 -1.83 -0.77
C ARG A 118 8.50 -2.65 -1.72
N LEU A 119 7.17 -2.70 -1.50
CA LEU A 119 6.24 -3.33 -2.44
C LEU A 119 6.30 -2.65 -3.81
N ASP A 120 6.33 -1.31 -3.88
CA ASP A 120 6.44 -0.57 -5.14
C ASP A 120 7.78 -0.87 -5.85
N SER A 121 8.88 -0.87 -5.09
CA SER A 121 10.21 -1.21 -5.62
C SER A 121 10.26 -2.64 -6.17
N LEU A 122 9.70 -3.62 -5.46
CA LEU A 122 9.63 -5.01 -5.93
C LEU A 122 8.75 -5.12 -7.17
N TYR A 123 7.57 -4.51 -7.18
CA TYR A 123 6.67 -4.52 -8.33
C TYR A 123 7.38 -4.02 -9.59
N ASN A 124 8.07 -2.87 -9.51
CA ASN A 124 8.81 -2.32 -10.64
C ASN A 124 9.97 -3.23 -11.07
N ALA A 125 10.73 -3.79 -10.12
CA ALA A 125 11.84 -4.69 -10.43
C ALA A 125 11.36 -5.94 -11.19
N PHE A 126 10.29 -6.60 -10.75
CA PHE A 126 9.73 -7.76 -11.43
C PHE A 126 9.09 -7.41 -12.78
N LEU A 127 8.50 -6.23 -12.90
CA LEU A 127 7.96 -5.75 -14.18
C LEU A 127 9.08 -5.52 -15.21
N THR A 128 10.19 -4.91 -14.80
CA THR A 128 11.37 -4.74 -15.65
C THR A 128 11.97 -6.09 -16.04
N ALA A 129 12.19 -6.99 -15.09
CA ALA A 129 12.70 -8.33 -15.37
C ALA A 129 11.83 -9.10 -16.37
N LYS A 130 10.50 -8.95 -16.31
CA LYS A 130 9.58 -9.53 -17.29
C LYS A 130 9.80 -8.96 -18.70
N LYS A 131 9.97 -7.64 -18.82
CA LYS A 131 10.22 -6.98 -20.11
C LYS A 131 11.56 -7.40 -20.70
N ASP A 132 12.59 -7.47 -19.87
CA ASP A 132 13.94 -7.88 -20.29
C ASP A 132 13.92 -9.33 -20.79
N LEU A 133 13.22 -10.23 -20.10
CA LEU A 133 13.02 -11.61 -20.55
C LEU A 133 12.31 -11.69 -21.90
N GLU A 134 11.25 -10.90 -22.12
CA GLU A 134 10.54 -10.84 -23.40
C GLU A 134 11.42 -10.28 -24.52
N TYR A 135 12.26 -9.29 -24.23
CA TYR A 135 13.21 -8.74 -25.18
C TYR A 135 14.27 -9.78 -25.57
N SER A 136 14.93 -10.42 -24.59
CA SER A 136 15.91 -11.47 -24.86
C SER A 136 15.32 -12.62 -25.65
N LYS A 137 14.07 -13.04 -25.34
CA LYS A 137 13.38 -14.09 -26.10
C LYS A 137 13.23 -13.73 -27.58
N ARG A 138 12.78 -12.51 -27.90
CA ARG A 138 12.62 -12.05 -29.29
C ARG A 138 13.94 -12.03 -30.05
N LEU A 139 15.03 -11.60 -29.41
CA LEU A 139 16.36 -11.62 -30.04
C LEU A 139 16.77 -13.04 -30.41
N VAL A 140 16.63 -13.98 -29.47
CA VAL A 140 16.97 -15.39 -29.69
C VAL A 140 16.12 -16.00 -30.81
N GLU A 141 14.81 -15.75 -30.81
CA GLU A 141 13.91 -16.22 -31.88
C GLU A 141 14.29 -15.66 -33.25
N GLY A 142 14.71 -14.38 -33.32
CA GLY A 142 15.23 -13.77 -34.54
C GLY A 142 16.48 -14.47 -35.07
N TYR A 143 17.47 -14.72 -34.20
CA TYR A 143 18.68 -15.44 -34.59
C TYR A 143 18.41 -16.87 -35.08
N ILE A 144 17.50 -17.60 -34.43
CA ILE A 144 17.10 -18.94 -34.85
C ILE A 144 16.44 -18.88 -36.24
N PHE A 145 15.54 -17.92 -36.46
CA PHE A 145 14.85 -17.75 -37.74
C PHE A 145 15.83 -17.47 -38.89
N GLU A 146 16.83 -16.61 -38.66
CA GLU A 146 17.87 -16.33 -39.66
C GLU A 146 18.69 -17.58 -39.99
N GLN A 147 19.13 -18.35 -38.98
CA GLN A 147 19.91 -19.56 -39.21
C GLN A 147 19.14 -20.65 -39.95
N THR A 148 17.81 -20.72 -39.78
CA THR A 148 16.98 -21.79 -40.36
C THR A 148 16.58 -21.50 -41.81
N ASN A 149 16.56 -20.23 -42.23
CA ASN A 149 16.11 -19.83 -43.57
C ASN A 149 17.23 -19.41 -44.53
N TYR A 150 18.42 -19.09 -44.00
CA TYR A 150 19.57 -18.67 -44.81
C TYR A 150 20.72 -19.69 -44.82
N ASN A 151 20.52 -20.87 -44.22
CA ASN A 151 21.28 -22.10 -44.48
C ASN A 151 20.39 -23.11 -45.19
#